data_AF-F8LAN1-F1
#
_entry.id   AF-F8LAN1-F1
#
_cell.length_a   1.000
_cell.length_b   1.000
_cell.length_c   1.000
_cell.angle_alpha   90.00
_cell.angle_beta   90.00
_cell.angle_gamma   90.00
#
_symmetry.space_group_name_H-M   'P 1'
#
loop_
_entity.id
_entity.type
_entity.pdbx_description
1 polymer ?
#
loop_
_entity_poly.entity_id
_entity_poly.type
_entity_poly.pdbx_seq_one_letter_code
_entity_poly.pdbx_strand_id
1 'polypeptide(L)'
;MQSLQHPTPNFSKIQKLSIEITKCLYALAKQHPAQEIDHLLLTGNSSALINLPDRLNQSLKKKLHTPKNTKGFSLTPLELQQFALPIGLALQAVSGSSHQINFRQKEYLYPYPWKRIKKPIAIYFAFCALLSGVILFFGNAYIAYKEDSLRKEYLNLLELMNKPFNEMEAEIKKKTPYIKTFENGSDVLLKKMSQSDIAYRIQLIENEIKETPDTFPLLPNTPNVSDFLAWLSNYPHIKPSKEKNGSDTISLESLSYKMVKRPDINKKRERYQVKVELEFSTPTPRYAREFHDILLAPNEMVDPNEDVKWSAERGRYRASFFLKDRTLYPTGKRK
;
A
#
# COMPACT_ATOMS: atom_id res chain seq x y z
N MET A 1 71.09 -48.14 -59.30
CA MET A 1 70.26 -49.21 -59.91
C MET A 1 69.05 -49.42 -59.01
N GLN A 2 68.01 -48.59 -59.15
CA GLN A 2 66.79 -48.88 -59.94
C GLN A 2 66.12 -50.23 -59.58
N SER A 3 65.06 -50.18 -58.77
CA SER A 3 63.69 -50.32 -59.30
C SER A 3 62.65 -49.89 -58.25
N LEU A 4 62.31 -48.59 -58.25
CA LEU A 4 61.02 -48.17 -57.70
C LEU A 4 59.98 -48.59 -58.74
N GLN A 5 59.28 -49.69 -58.47
CA GLN A 5 58.15 -50.14 -59.27
C GLN A 5 57.07 -49.06 -59.23
N HIS A 6 56.95 -48.30 -60.32
CA HIS A 6 55.83 -47.39 -60.51
C HIS A 6 54.54 -48.23 -60.71
N PRO A 7 53.51 -48.08 -59.86
CA PRO A 7 52.27 -48.82 -60.04
C PRO A 7 51.58 -48.33 -61.30
N THR A 8 51.45 -49.21 -62.29
CA THR A 8 50.63 -48.96 -63.48
C THR A 8 49.17 -48.78 -63.04
N PRO A 9 48.54 -47.63 -63.32
CA PRO A 9 47.17 -47.40 -62.86
C PRO A 9 46.20 -48.27 -63.67
N ASN A 10 45.46 -49.11 -62.94
CA ASN A 10 44.44 -50.01 -63.47
C ASN A 10 43.34 -49.19 -64.20
N PHE A 11 43.08 -49.49 -65.47
CA PHE A 11 42.24 -48.68 -66.39
C PHE A 11 40.85 -48.36 -65.82
N SER A 12 40.27 -49.30 -65.09
CA SER A 12 38.97 -49.14 -64.41
C SER A 12 38.96 -48.06 -63.32
N LYS A 13 40.08 -47.81 -62.64
CA LYS A 13 40.20 -46.80 -61.58
C LYS A 13 40.25 -45.38 -62.15
N ILE A 14 40.90 -45.19 -63.30
CA ILE A 14 40.96 -43.89 -63.98
C ILE A 14 39.58 -43.51 -64.53
N GLN A 15 38.85 -44.48 -65.10
CA GLN A 15 37.48 -44.24 -65.56
C GLN A 15 36.55 -43.82 -64.41
N LYS A 16 36.63 -44.50 -63.25
CA LYS A 16 35.88 -44.11 -62.05
C LYS A 16 36.18 -42.68 -61.61
N LEU A 17 37.46 -42.30 -61.58
CA LEU A 17 37.90 -40.95 -61.22
C LEU A 17 37.39 -39.90 -62.22
N SER A 18 37.42 -40.19 -63.52
CA SER A 18 36.87 -39.28 -64.54
C SER A 18 35.35 -39.07 -64.37
N ILE A 19 34.61 -40.12 -64.00
CA ILE A 19 33.16 -40.04 -63.72
C ILE A 19 32.90 -39.19 -62.47
N GLU A 20 33.69 -39.36 -61.41
CA GLU A 20 33.56 -38.56 -60.18
C GLU A 20 33.86 -37.08 -60.43
N ILE A 21 34.93 -36.77 -61.17
CA ILE A 21 35.22 -35.38 -61.58
C ILE A 21 34.07 -34.82 -62.41
N THR A 22 33.53 -35.60 -63.35
CA THR A 22 32.39 -35.19 -64.18
C THR A 22 31.16 -34.86 -63.33
N LYS A 23 30.85 -35.70 -62.33
CA LYS A 23 29.75 -35.43 -61.37
C LYS A 23 29.96 -34.14 -60.60
N CYS A 24 31.18 -33.90 -60.10
CA CYS A 24 31.52 -32.65 -59.40
C CYS A 24 31.40 -31.43 -60.32
N LEU A 25 31.86 -31.53 -61.57
CA LEU A 25 31.74 -30.45 -62.56
C LEU A 25 30.28 -30.12 -62.87
N TYR A 26 29.42 -31.12 -63.07
CA TYR A 26 27.99 -30.90 -63.26
C TYR A 26 27.31 -30.29 -62.02
N ALA A 27 27.70 -30.73 -60.81
CA ALA A 27 27.20 -30.17 -59.58
C ALA A 27 27.59 -28.68 -59.42
N LEU A 28 28.85 -28.34 -59.73
CA LEU A 28 29.34 -26.96 -59.72
C LEU A 28 28.67 -26.09 -60.79
N ALA A 29 28.51 -26.61 -62.02
CA ALA A 29 27.81 -25.90 -63.09
C ALA A 29 26.34 -25.59 -62.74
N LYS A 30 25.69 -26.49 -61.99
CA LYS A 30 24.34 -26.25 -61.47
C LYS A 30 24.30 -25.15 -60.40
N GLN A 31 25.33 -25.05 -59.56
CA GLN A 31 25.42 -24.02 -58.51
C GLN A 31 25.81 -22.64 -59.07
N HIS A 32 26.62 -22.61 -60.13
CA HIS A 32 27.10 -21.39 -60.78
C HIS A 32 26.80 -21.39 -62.29
N PRO A 33 25.52 -21.19 -62.69
CA PRO A 33 25.09 -21.31 -64.09
C PRO A 33 25.71 -20.27 -65.04
N ALA A 34 26.29 -19.18 -64.50
CA ALA A 34 26.89 -18.11 -65.29
C ALA A 34 28.40 -18.30 -65.57
N GLN A 35 29.04 -19.36 -65.05
CA GLN A 35 30.46 -19.61 -65.22
C GLN A 35 30.71 -21.00 -65.80
N GLU A 36 31.17 -21.07 -67.04
CA GLU A 36 31.66 -22.32 -67.61
C GLU A 36 33.07 -22.62 -67.10
N ILE A 37 33.24 -23.79 -66.50
CA ILE A 37 34.56 -24.25 -66.03
C ILE A 37 35.31 -24.82 -67.24
N ASP A 38 36.19 -24.03 -67.84
CA ASP A 38 36.98 -24.43 -69.01
C ASP A 38 38.38 -24.94 -68.70
N HIS A 39 38.85 -24.62 -67.50
CA HIS A 39 40.21 -24.85 -67.06
C HIS A 39 40.25 -25.80 -65.86
N LEU A 40 41.11 -26.80 -65.95
CA LEU A 40 41.36 -27.74 -64.85
C LEU A 40 42.80 -27.59 -64.37
N LEU A 41 42.99 -27.63 -63.05
CA LEU A 41 44.29 -27.68 -62.41
C LEU A 41 44.33 -28.92 -61.52
N LEU A 42 45.34 -29.78 -61.73
CA LEU A 42 45.56 -30.97 -60.92
C LEU A 42 46.64 -30.68 -59.88
N THR A 43 46.32 -30.95 -58.61
CA THR A 43 47.22 -30.69 -57.47
C THR A 43 47.36 -31.94 -56.59
N GLY A 44 48.45 -32.00 -55.82
CA GLY A 44 48.75 -33.09 -54.89
C GLY A 44 49.52 -34.25 -55.54
N ASN A 45 49.88 -35.28 -54.74
CA ASN A 45 50.74 -36.38 -55.18
C ASN A 45 50.20 -37.15 -56.41
N SER A 46 48.88 -37.19 -56.60
CA SER A 46 48.25 -37.86 -57.75
C SER A 46 48.47 -37.16 -59.09
N SER A 47 48.90 -35.88 -59.07
CA SER A 47 49.28 -35.16 -60.29
C SER A 47 50.57 -35.68 -60.93
N ALA A 48 51.43 -36.34 -60.15
CA ALA A 48 52.69 -36.94 -60.61
C ALA A 48 52.52 -38.30 -61.29
N LEU A 49 51.29 -38.83 -61.40
CA LEU A 49 51.01 -40.08 -62.10
C LEU A 49 51.16 -39.90 -63.61
N ILE A 50 52.07 -40.69 -64.20
CA ILE A 50 52.36 -40.70 -65.63
C ILE A 50 51.06 -40.98 -66.42
N ASN A 51 50.79 -40.18 -67.46
CA ASN A 51 49.64 -40.25 -68.37
C ASN A 51 48.26 -39.92 -67.77
N LEU A 52 48.14 -39.53 -66.50
CA LEU A 52 46.86 -39.10 -65.90
C LEU A 52 46.36 -37.76 -66.47
N PRO A 53 47.22 -36.71 -66.61
CA PRO A 53 46.88 -35.46 -67.29
C PRO A 53 46.28 -35.64 -68.69
N ASP A 54 46.94 -36.43 -69.54
CA ASP A 54 46.55 -36.61 -70.95
C ASP A 54 45.25 -37.41 -71.08
N ARG A 55 45.06 -38.42 -70.23
CA ARG A 55 43.83 -39.23 -70.19
C ARG A 55 42.63 -38.46 -69.66
N LEU A 56 42.84 -37.57 -68.69
CA LEU A 56 41.78 -36.67 -68.22
C LEU A 56 41.43 -35.62 -69.27
N ASN A 57 42.41 -35.09 -70.00
CA ASN A 57 42.16 -34.17 -71.11
C ASN A 57 41.31 -34.82 -72.21
N GLN A 58 41.64 -36.06 -72.60
CA GLN A 58 40.87 -36.82 -73.60
C GLN A 58 39.42 -37.11 -73.16
N SER A 59 39.21 -37.45 -71.88
CA SER A 59 37.88 -37.81 -71.38
C SER A 59 36.99 -36.61 -71.07
N LEU A 60 37.55 -35.52 -70.56
CA LEU A 60 36.78 -34.35 -70.10
C LEU A 60 36.68 -33.24 -71.16
N LYS A 61 37.53 -33.24 -72.20
CA LYS A 61 37.60 -32.19 -73.24
C LYS A 61 37.77 -30.77 -72.66
N LYS A 62 38.51 -30.63 -71.55
CA LYS A 62 38.78 -29.36 -70.86
C LYS A 62 40.27 -29.05 -70.86
N LYS A 63 40.64 -27.75 -70.89
CA LYS A 63 42.04 -27.33 -70.97
C LYS A 63 42.73 -27.52 -69.63
N LEU A 64 43.68 -28.44 -69.57
CA LEU A 64 44.50 -28.63 -68.38
C LEU A 64 45.61 -27.56 -68.30
N HIS A 65 45.66 -26.82 -67.20
CA HIS A 65 46.75 -25.88 -66.93
C HIS A 65 47.82 -26.49 -66.05
N THR A 66 49.08 -26.29 -66.43
CA THR A 66 50.25 -26.55 -65.59
C THR A 66 50.77 -25.24 -65.02
N PRO A 67 51.30 -25.23 -63.77
CA PRO A 67 51.84 -24.03 -63.18
C PRO A 67 53.08 -23.56 -63.95
N LYS A 68 53.15 -22.26 -64.23
CA LYS A 68 54.32 -21.64 -64.86
C LYS A 68 55.36 -21.38 -63.78
N ASN A 69 56.61 -21.76 -64.03
CA ASN A 69 57.70 -21.42 -63.13
C ASN A 69 58.04 -19.92 -63.28
N THR A 70 57.91 -19.17 -62.19
CA THR A 70 58.29 -17.75 -62.09
C THR A 70 59.75 -17.61 -61.66
N LYS A 71 60.49 -16.70 -62.30
CA LYS A 71 61.90 -16.41 -61.96
C LYS A 71 62.02 -16.10 -60.45
N GLY A 72 62.77 -16.93 -59.72
CA GLY A 72 62.92 -16.83 -58.26
C GLY A 72 62.37 -18.02 -57.45
N PHE A 73 61.68 -18.97 -58.09
CA PHE A 73 61.28 -20.23 -57.46
C PHE A 73 62.13 -21.40 -57.97
N SER A 74 62.84 -22.08 -57.07
CA SER A 74 63.72 -23.21 -57.39
C SER A 74 62.98 -24.53 -57.67
N LEU A 75 61.64 -24.56 -57.53
CA LEU A 75 60.83 -25.77 -57.66
C LEU A 75 60.44 -26.04 -59.12
N THR A 76 60.43 -27.31 -59.49
CA THR A 76 59.96 -27.77 -60.80
C THR A 76 58.43 -27.64 -60.92
N PRO A 77 57.85 -27.58 -62.14
CA PRO A 77 56.39 -27.54 -62.32
C PRO A 77 55.64 -28.71 -61.68
N LEU A 78 56.26 -29.89 -61.61
CA LEU A 78 55.71 -31.07 -60.95
C LEU A 78 55.65 -30.88 -59.43
N GLU A 79 56.73 -30.36 -58.84
CA GLU A 79 56.80 -30.06 -57.40
C GLU A 79 55.83 -28.92 -57.03
N LEU A 80 55.63 -27.93 -57.90
CA LEU A 80 54.63 -26.88 -57.71
C LEU A 80 53.21 -27.44 -57.65
N GLN A 81 52.88 -28.46 -58.45
CA GLN A 81 51.57 -29.13 -58.38
C GLN A 81 51.44 -30.00 -57.13
N GLN A 82 52.50 -30.71 -56.76
CA GLN A 82 52.52 -31.60 -55.59
C GLN A 82 52.38 -30.80 -54.28
N PHE A 83 53.09 -29.69 -54.16
CA PHE A 83 53.17 -28.87 -52.94
C PHE A 83 52.26 -27.63 -52.98
N ALA A 84 51.20 -27.63 -53.80
CA ALA A 84 50.29 -26.48 -53.92
C ALA A 84 49.69 -26.02 -52.57
N LEU A 85 49.32 -26.96 -51.69
CA LEU A 85 48.78 -26.67 -50.36
C LEU A 85 49.79 -25.98 -49.43
N PRO A 86 50.99 -26.55 -49.14
CA PRO A 86 51.96 -25.90 -48.28
C PRO A 86 52.49 -24.58 -48.87
N ILE A 87 52.60 -24.46 -50.21
CA ILE A 87 52.93 -23.19 -50.87
C ILE A 87 51.84 -22.15 -50.60
N GLY A 88 50.57 -22.52 -50.75
CA GLY A 88 49.43 -21.64 -50.44
C GLY A 88 49.41 -21.17 -48.99
N LEU A 89 49.70 -22.06 -48.04
CA LEU A 89 49.80 -21.71 -46.62
C LEU A 89 51.00 -20.80 -46.33
N ALA A 90 52.15 -21.02 -46.97
CA ALA A 90 53.32 -20.16 -46.82
C ALA A 90 53.06 -18.75 -47.41
N LEU A 91 52.32 -18.64 -48.50
CA LEU A 91 51.92 -17.35 -49.08
C LEU A 91 50.98 -16.55 -48.17
N GLN A 92 50.23 -17.20 -47.26
CA GLN A 92 49.45 -16.49 -46.25
C GLN A 92 50.32 -15.75 -45.23
N ALA A 93 51.56 -16.20 -45.01
CA ALA A 93 52.50 -15.53 -44.11
C ALA A 93 53.08 -14.23 -44.70
N VAL A 94 52.96 -14.00 -46.01
CA VAL A 94 53.46 -12.78 -46.67
C VAL A 94 52.45 -11.64 -46.46
N SER A 95 52.93 -10.51 -45.94
CA SER A 95 52.13 -9.30 -45.70
C SER A 95 51.65 -8.70 -47.04
N GLY A 96 50.37 -8.90 -47.36
CA GLY A 96 49.76 -8.40 -48.59
C GLY A 96 48.63 -9.26 -49.17
N SER A 97 48.33 -10.42 -48.57
CA SER A 97 47.19 -11.24 -48.99
C SER A 97 45.86 -10.64 -48.51
N SER A 98 44.97 -10.34 -49.46
CA SER A 98 43.69 -9.65 -49.21
C SER A 98 42.65 -10.48 -48.45
N HIS A 99 42.85 -11.79 -48.34
CA HIS A 99 41.89 -12.72 -47.74
C HIS A 99 42.61 -13.69 -46.78
N GLN A 100 43.21 -13.15 -45.72
CA GLN A 100 43.77 -13.96 -44.64
C GLN A 100 42.65 -14.41 -43.68
N ILE A 101 42.50 -15.71 -43.47
CA ILE A 101 41.58 -16.27 -42.48
C ILE A 101 42.42 -16.74 -41.29
N ASN A 102 42.30 -16.06 -40.14
CA ASN A 102 43.01 -16.41 -38.91
C ASN A 102 42.04 -17.01 -37.88
N PHE A 103 42.23 -18.28 -37.55
CA PHE A 103 41.41 -18.99 -36.56
C PHE A 103 41.93 -18.87 -35.11
N ARG A 104 42.96 -18.06 -34.85
CA ARG A 104 43.53 -17.90 -33.50
C ARG A 104 42.58 -17.11 -32.60
N GLN A 105 42.14 -17.75 -31.52
CA GLN A 105 41.14 -17.23 -30.58
C GLN A 105 41.60 -16.08 -29.66
N LYS A 106 42.90 -15.71 -29.65
CA LYS A 106 43.46 -14.85 -28.60
C LYS A 106 43.77 -13.40 -29.01
N GLU A 107 43.68 -13.04 -30.29
CA GLU A 107 44.02 -11.67 -30.76
C GLU A 107 42.79 -10.78 -31.03
N TYR A 108 41.57 -11.31 -30.94
CA TYR A 108 40.31 -10.57 -31.16
C TYR A 108 39.35 -10.58 -29.97
N LEU A 109 39.85 -10.74 -28.73
CA LEU A 109 39.06 -10.40 -27.54
C LEU A 109 38.88 -8.88 -27.50
N TYR A 110 37.64 -8.41 -27.44
CA TYR A 110 37.31 -6.99 -27.42
C TYR A 110 38.12 -6.24 -26.35
N PRO A 111 38.93 -5.22 -26.70
CA PRO A 111 39.95 -4.66 -25.81
C PRO A 111 39.40 -3.97 -24.55
N TYR A 112 38.10 -3.68 -24.49
CA TYR A 112 37.48 -2.95 -23.39
C TYR A 112 36.18 -3.60 -22.92
N PRO A 113 36.22 -4.73 -22.18
CA PRO A 113 35.02 -5.45 -21.74
C PRO A 113 34.01 -4.55 -21.01
N TRP A 114 34.50 -3.54 -20.29
CA TRP A 114 33.68 -2.59 -19.53
C TRP A 114 33.06 -1.45 -20.36
N LYS A 115 33.50 -1.21 -21.60
CA LYS A 115 33.02 -0.07 -22.41
C LYS A 115 31.53 -0.15 -22.72
N ARG A 116 30.98 -1.38 -22.80
CA ARG A 116 29.55 -1.61 -23.02
C ARG A 116 28.71 -1.46 -21.74
N ILE A 117 29.30 -1.69 -20.57
CA ILE A 117 28.57 -1.78 -19.30
C ILE A 117 28.64 -0.47 -18.49
N LYS A 118 29.66 0.37 -18.70
CA LYS A 118 29.80 1.66 -17.98
C LYS A 118 28.60 2.60 -18.15
N LYS A 119 28.08 2.73 -19.38
CA LYS A 119 26.91 3.60 -19.66
C LYS A 119 25.63 3.10 -18.98
N PRO A 120 25.20 1.83 -19.13
CA PRO A 120 23.99 1.36 -18.47
C PRO A 120 24.13 1.37 -16.94
N ILE A 121 25.31 1.08 -16.39
CA ILE A 121 25.54 1.18 -14.93
C ILE A 121 25.39 2.64 -14.47
N ALA A 122 26.00 3.60 -15.16
CA ALA A 122 25.89 5.02 -14.79
C ALA A 122 24.44 5.51 -14.86
N ILE A 123 23.70 5.11 -15.90
CA ILE A 123 22.27 5.44 -16.06
C ILE A 123 21.45 4.81 -14.93
N TYR A 124 21.70 3.55 -14.59
CA TYR A 124 21.03 2.85 -13.50
C TYR A 124 21.27 3.55 -12.16
N PHE A 125 22.53 3.87 -11.83
CA PHE A 125 22.85 4.62 -10.61
C PHE A 125 22.23 6.01 -10.58
N ALA A 126 22.17 6.71 -11.72
CA ALA A 126 21.49 8.00 -11.81
C ALA A 126 19.99 7.87 -11.52
N PHE A 127 19.31 6.84 -12.04
CA PHE A 127 17.91 6.57 -11.73
C PHE A 127 17.71 6.21 -10.26
N CYS A 128 18.58 5.40 -9.66
CA CYS A 128 18.50 5.09 -8.23
C CYS A 128 18.68 6.34 -7.36
N ALA A 129 19.63 7.21 -7.71
CA ALA A 129 19.85 8.47 -7.00
C ALA A 129 18.64 9.41 -7.13
N LEU A 130 18.06 9.52 -8.33
CA LEU A 130 16.86 10.32 -8.58
C LEU A 130 15.67 9.78 -7.78
N LEU A 131 15.43 8.47 -7.82
CA LEU A 131 14.35 7.83 -7.07
C LEU A 131 14.52 8.04 -5.56
N SER A 132 15.74 7.89 -5.04
CA SER A 132 16.03 8.18 -3.63
C SER A 132 15.74 9.64 -3.26
N GLY A 133 16.16 10.59 -4.11
CA GLY A 133 15.86 12.01 -3.92
C GLY A 133 14.34 12.30 -3.91
N VAL A 134 13.59 11.67 -4.81
CA VAL A 134 12.12 11.78 -4.86
C VAL A 134 11.51 11.24 -3.57
N ILE A 135 11.91 10.05 -3.12
CA ILE A 135 11.39 9.44 -1.89
C ILE A 135 11.71 10.31 -0.66
N LEU A 136 12.91 10.88 -0.57
CA LEU A 136 13.28 11.76 0.54
C LEU A 136 12.45 13.05 0.55
N PHE A 137 12.25 13.66 -0.62
CA PHE A 137 11.46 14.89 -0.71
C PHE A 137 9.98 14.65 -0.36
N PHE A 138 9.37 13.60 -0.94
CA PHE A 138 8.00 13.22 -0.61
C PHE A 138 7.84 12.74 0.83
N GLY A 139 8.81 11.99 1.35
CA GLY A 139 8.83 11.54 2.74
C GLY A 139 8.84 12.71 3.71
N ASN A 140 9.74 13.67 3.50
CA ASN A 140 9.81 14.88 4.34
C ASN A 140 8.53 15.72 4.23
N ALA A 141 7.99 15.90 3.02
CA ALA A 141 6.74 16.63 2.83
C ALA A 141 5.54 15.93 3.50
N TYR A 142 5.48 14.60 3.42
CA TYR A 142 4.43 13.80 4.02
C TYR A 142 4.50 13.82 5.55
N ILE A 143 5.71 13.71 6.13
CA ILE A 143 5.92 13.83 7.57
C ILE A 143 5.46 15.21 8.05
N ALA A 144 5.87 16.28 7.37
CA ALA A 144 5.45 17.64 7.71
C ALA A 144 3.92 17.80 7.64
N TYR A 145 3.27 17.26 6.60
CA TYR A 145 1.81 17.27 6.48
C TYR A 145 1.13 16.52 7.63
N LYS A 146 1.66 15.36 8.03
CA LYS A 146 1.13 14.59 9.15
C LYS A 146 1.32 15.30 10.49
N GLU A 147 2.46 15.94 10.71
CA GLU A 147 2.68 16.78 11.89
C GLU A 147 1.66 17.92 11.97
N ASP A 148 1.40 18.62 10.86
CA ASP A 148 0.39 19.68 10.81
C ASP A 148 -1.02 19.17 11.07
N SER A 149 -1.37 17.98 10.58
CA SER A 149 -2.65 17.34 10.89
C SER A 149 -2.79 17.04 12.39
N LEU A 150 -1.74 16.47 13.00
CA LEU A 150 -1.74 16.17 14.43
C LEU A 150 -1.83 17.44 15.29
N ARG A 151 -1.15 18.52 14.89
CA ARG A 151 -1.25 19.83 15.56
C ARG A 151 -2.69 20.35 15.53
N LYS A 152 -3.39 20.24 14.40
CA LYS A 152 -4.80 20.65 14.28
C LYS A 152 -5.72 19.81 15.16
N GLU A 153 -5.54 18.48 15.15
CA GLU A 153 -6.34 17.59 16.01
C GLU A 153 -6.15 17.89 17.49
N TYR A 154 -4.91 18.15 17.91
CA TYR A 154 -4.59 18.54 19.27
C TYR A 154 -5.22 19.90 19.67
N LEU A 155 -5.22 20.89 18.77
CA LEU A 155 -5.92 22.16 19.00
C LEU A 155 -7.44 21.97 19.11
N ASN A 156 -8.03 21.17 18.23
CA ASN A 156 -9.46 20.86 18.28
C ASN A 156 -9.85 20.16 19.59
N LEU A 157 -8.98 19.26 20.09
CA LEU A 157 -9.18 18.59 21.37
C LEU A 157 -9.14 19.60 22.53
N LEU A 158 -8.21 20.55 22.47
CA LEU A 158 -8.10 21.62 23.47
C LEU A 158 -9.33 22.52 23.50
N GLU A 159 -9.82 22.92 22.32
CA GLU A 159 -11.06 23.69 22.18
C GLU A 159 -12.26 22.92 22.75
N LEU A 160 -12.36 21.61 22.46
CA LEU A 160 -13.42 20.75 23.02
C LEU A 160 -13.39 20.71 24.55
N MET A 161 -12.20 20.78 25.15
CA MET A 161 -12.02 20.80 26.60
C MET A 161 -12.16 22.20 27.23
N ASN A 162 -12.42 23.24 26.45
CA ASN A 162 -12.39 24.65 26.88
C ASN A 162 -11.08 25.04 27.59
N LYS A 163 -9.95 24.41 27.25
CA LYS A 163 -8.63 24.74 27.79
C LYS A 163 -7.79 25.42 26.69
N PRO A 164 -7.53 26.74 26.74
CA PRO A 164 -6.69 27.39 25.75
C PRO A 164 -5.23 26.88 25.85
N PHE A 165 -4.56 26.78 24.70
CA PHE A 165 -3.19 26.25 24.59
C PHE A 165 -2.19 26.88 25.56
N ASN A 166 -2.28 28.20 25.77
CA ASN A 166 -1.38 28.94 26.65
C ASN A 166 -1.52 28.54 28.13
N GLU A 167 -2.73 28.19 28.57
CA GLU A 167 -2.97 27.74 29.94
C GLU A 167 -2.40 26.34 30.16
N MET A 168 -2.54 25.43 29.18
CA MET A 168 -1.96 24.09 29.28
C MET A 168 -0.42 24.13 29.32
N GLU A 169 0.23 24.93 28.46
CA GLU A 169 1.69 25.05 28.50
C GLU A 169 2.18 25.64 29.83
N ALA A 170 1.43 26.56 30.44
CA ALA A 170 1.71 27.06 31.78
C ALA A 170 1.53 25.98 32.86
N GLU A 171 0.53 25.11 32.75
CA GLU A 171 0.33 23.94 33.63
C GLU A 171 1.47 22.93 33.50
N ILE A 172 1.89 22.62 32.27
CA ILE A 172 3.01 21.70 32.00
C ILE A 172 4.33 22.26 32.56
N LYS A 173 4.58 23.56 32.40
CA LYS A 173 5.77 24.22 32.97
C LYS A 173 5.83 24.08 34.50
N LYS A 174 4.67 24.18 35.15
CA LYS A 174 4.55 24.01 36.61
C LYS A 174 4.73 22.55 37.04
N LYS A 175 4.12 21.60 36.32
CA LYS A 175 4.14 20.17 36.68
C LYS A 175 5.45 19.47 36.29
N THR A 176 6.15 19.95 35.27
CA THR A 176 7.32 19.26 34.71
C THR A 176 8.38 20.26 34.20
N PRO A 177 9.20 20.83 35.10
CA PRO A 177 10.13 21.93 34.76
C PRO A 177 11.29 21.52 33.84
N TYR A 178 11.53 20.23 33.64
CA TYR A 178 12.60 19.70 32.77
C TYR A 178 12.18 19.55 31.31
N ILE A 179 10.88 19.69 31.00
CA ILE A 179 10.39 19.65 29.63
C ILE A 179 10.62 21.02 29.02
N LYS A 180 11.13 21.04 27.77
CA LYS A 180 11.22 22.27 26.98
C LYS A 180 9.81 22.85 26.82
N THR A 181 9.48 23.75 27.73
CA THR A 181 8.31 24.61 27.66
C THR A 181 8.73 25.86 26.93
N PHE A 182 7.97 26.24 25.92
CA PHE A 182 8.41 27.25 24.99
C PHE A 182 7.82 28.60 25.41
N GLU A 183 8.69 29.54 25.79
CA GLU A 183 8.28 30.72 26.56
C GLU A 183 7.59 31.84 25.76
N ASN A 184 7.51 31.79 24.42
CA ASN A 184 7.04 32.94 23.62
C ASN A 184 6.13 32.57 22.44
N GLY A 185 4.86 33.03 22.51
CA GLY A 185 3.98 33.32 21.36
C GLY A 185 3.30 32.13 20.66
N SER A 186 2.02 31.91 20.98
CA SER A 186 1.12 30.82 20.52
C SER A 186 1.32 30.32 19.08
N ASP A 187 1.59 31.19 18.11
CA ASP A 187 1.54 30.83 16.68
C ASP A 187 2.84 30.25 16.12
N VAL A 188 3.99 30.60 16.72
CA VAL A 188 5.30 30.05 16.34
C VAL A 188 5.56 28.71 17.03
N LEU A 189 4.89 28.49 18.16
CA LEU A 189 5.05 27.33 19.04
C LEU A 189 4.41 26.07 18.49
N LEU A 190 3.22 26.19 17.90
CA LEU A 190 2.53 25.06 17.26
C LEU A 190 3.33 24.51 16.08
N LYS A 191 3.95 25.39 15.27
CA LYS A 191 4.68 25.01 14.05
C LYS A 191 6.00 24.26 14.28
N LYS A 192 6.57 24.30 15.49
CA LYS A 192 7.86 23.65 15.81
C LYS A 192 7.73 22.39 16.67
N MET A 193 6.51 22.04 17.07
CA MET A 193 6.27 20.91 17.97
C MET A 193 6.44 19.59 17.21
N SER A 194 7.31 18.70 17.73
CA SER A 194 7.55 17.38 17.14
C SER A 194 6.41 16.40 17.46
N GLN A 195 6.32 15.30 16.72
CA GLN A 195 5.31 14.27 16.96
C GLN A 195 5.37 13.69 18.39
N SER A 196 6.58 13.48 18.94
CA SER A 196 6.75 12.99 20.31
C SER A 196 6.26 13.98 21.36
N ASP A 197 6.44 15.28 21.11
CA ASP A 197 6.01 16.34 22.02
C ASP A 197 4.48 16.44 22.09
N ILE A 198 3.79 16.23 20.95
CA ILE A 198 2.32 16.18 20.87
C ILE A 198 1.81 14.92 21.58
N ALA A 199 2.42 13.75 21.32
CA ALA A 199 2.03 12.49 21.94
C ALA A 199 2.12 12.53 23.47
N TYR A 200 3.20 13.12 24.01
CA TYR A 200 3.36 13.29 25.45
C TYR A 200 2.26 14.18 26.05
N ARG A 201 1.91 15.29 25.39
CA ARG A 201 0.84 16.19 25.83
C ARG A 201 -0.52 15.50 25.81
N ILE A 202 -0.82 14.72 24.77
CA ILE A 202 -2.04 13.90 24.71
C ILE A 202 -2.06 12.89 25.86
N GLN A 203 -0.94 12.25 26.17
CA GLN A 203 -0.85 11.31 27.28
C GLN A 203 -1.11 11.98 28.63
N LEU A 204 -0.63 13.20 28.84
CA LEU A 204 -0.96 13.99 30.03
C LEU A 204 -2.46 14.25 30.13
N ILE A 205 -3.09 14.66 29.03
CA ILE A 205 -4.54 14.88 28.99
C ILE A 205 -5.30 13.59 29.27
N GLU A 206 -4.88 12.46 28.68
CA GLU A 206 -5.50 11.16 28.97
C GLU A 206 -5.39 10.78 30.44
N ASN A 207 -4.25 11.06 31.07
CA ASN A 207 -4.07 10.80 32.50
C ASN A 207 -4.97 11.75 33.32
N GLU A 208 -5.07 13.03 32.96
CA GLU A 208 -6.02 13.95 33.61
C GLU A 208 -7.48 13.50 33.45
N ILE A 209 -7.86 12.96 32.30
CA ILE A 209 -9.19 12.40 32.04
C ILE A 209 -9.43 11.11 32.85
N LYS A 210 -8.41 10.27 33.04
CA LYS A 210 -8.51 9.05 33.85
C LYS A 210 -8.55 9.36 35.36
N GLU A 211 -7.84 10.40 35.78
CA GLU A 211 -7.77 10.85 37.17
C GLU A 211 -8.99 11.70 37.56
N THR A 212 -9.66 12.34 36.60
CA THR A 212 -10.91 13.04 36.88
C THR A 212 -11.96 12.02 37.31
N PRO A 213 -12.46 12.09 38.55
CA PRO A 213 -13.37 11.09 39.06
C PRO A 213 -14.66 11.11 38.25
N ASP A 214 -15.19 9.91 37.95
CA ASP A 214 -16.49 9.72 37.32
C ASP A 214 -17.55 10.51 38.12
N THR A 215 -17.91 11.69 37.62
CA THR A 215 -18.81 12.62 38.31
C THR A 215 -20.24 12.22 38.00
N PHE A 216 -21.05 12.17 39.04
CA PHE A 216 -22.51 12.08 38.92
C PHE A 216 -23.10 13.42 39.36
N PRO A 217 -24.21 13.86 38.76
CA PRO A 217 -24.86 15.09 39.17
C PRO A 217 -25.27 14.96 40.64
N LEU A 218 -24.80 15.86 41.49
CA LEU A 218 -25.13 15.89 42.93
C LEU A 218 -26.48 16.57 43.19
N LEU A 219 -26.90 17.42 42.26
CA LEU A 219 -28.12 18.21 42.35
C LEU A 219 -29.16 17.62 41.38
N PRO A 220 -30.24 16.99 41.89
CA PRO A 220 -31.32 16.52 41.04
C PRO A 220 -32.11 17.69 40.45
N ASN A 221 -32.44 17.60 39.16
CA ASN A 221 -33.40 18.49 38.51
C ASN A 221 -34.73 17.75 38.36
N THR A 222 -35.37 17.47 39.49
CA THR A 222 -36.72 16.89 39.55
C THR A 222 -37.72 17.96 39.97
N PRO A 223 -38.98 17.93 39.51
CA PRO A 223 -39.99 18.92 39.89
C PRO A 223 -40.09 19.08 41.40
N ASN A 224 -40.00 20.32 41.91
CA ASN A 224 -40.10 20.57 43.34
C ASN A 224 -41.52 20.27 43.84
N VAL A 225 -41.65 20.04 45.16
CA VAL A 225 -42.96 19.89 45.81
C VAL A 225 -43.85 21.12 45.56
N SER A 226 -43.26 22.32 45.56
CA SER A 226 -43.96 23.57 45.26
C SER A 226 -44.54 23.59 43.85
N ASP A 227 -43.74 23.18 42.86
CA ASP A 227 -44.12 23.22 41.44
C ASP A 227 -45.16 22.15 41.14
N PHE A 228 -45.04 20.99 41.79
CA PHE A 228 -46.02 19.91 41.73
C PHE A 228 -47.35 20.33 42.37
N LEU A 229 -47.34 20.98 43.54
CA LEU A 229 -48.55 21.51 44.19
C LEU A 229 -49.19 22.64 43.37
N ALA A 230 -48.38 23.51 42.77
CA ALA A 230 -48.86 24.57 41.88
C ALA A 230 -49.54 23.95 40.63
N TRP A 231 -48.93 22.92 40.05
CA TRP A 231 -49.52 22.16 38.94
C TRP A 231 -50.84 21.50 39.34
N LEU A 232 -50.91 20.86 40.51
CA LEU A 232 -52.17 20.32 41.05
C LEU A 232 -53.22 21.40 41.28
N SER A 233 -52.84 22.58 41.75
CA SER A 233 -53.79 23.69 42.00
C SER A 233 -54.38 24.31 40.73
N ASN A 234 -53.71 24.14 39.60
CA ASN A 234 -54.24 24.55 38.30
C ASN A 234 -55.31 23.57 37.77
N TYR A 235 -55.48 22.41 38.41
CA TYR A 235 -56.52 21.46 38.01
C TYR A 235 -57.91 22.01 38.36
N PRO A 236 -58.86 22.08 37.41
CA PRO A 236 -60.15 22.77 37.58
C PRO A 236 -60.96 22.34 38.81
N HIS A 237 -60.75 21.11 39.29
CA HIS A 237 -61.49 20.50 40.40
C HIS A 237 -60.70 20.43 41.72
N ILE A 238 -59.46 20.91 41.77
CA ILE A 238 -58.65 21.06 42.99
C ILE A 238 -58.54 22.56 43.30
N LYS A 239 -59.56 23.13 43.94
CA LYS A 239 -59.51 24.53 44.41
C LYS A 239 -59.13 24.57 45.89
N PRO A 240 -58.21 25.45 46.31
CA PRO A 240 -57.95 25.67 47.73
C PRO A 240 -59.22 26.24 48.38
N SER A 241 -59.84 25.46 49.26
CA SER A 241 -61.08 25.82 49.94
C SER A 241 -60.87 27.07 50.80
N LYS A 242 -61.36 28.21 50.32
CA LYS A 242 -61.62 29.39 51.15
C LYS A 242 -63.10 29.56 51.51
N GLU A 243 -63.98 28.70 50.97
CA GLU A 243 -65.41 28.73 51.27
C GLU A 243 -65.87 27.34 51.69
N LYS A 244 -66.44 27.25 52.89
CA LYS A 244 -67.00 26.02 53.50
C LYS A 244 -68.25 25.48 52.80
N ASN A 245 -68.71 26.12 51.72
CA ASN A 245 -69.92 25.74 50.99
C ASN A 245 -69.62 25.59 49.49
N GLY A 246 -69.18 24.39 49.08
CA GLY A 246 -68.97 24.08 47.66
C GLY A 246 -68.65 22.59 47.46
N SER A 247 -69.68 21.79 47.21
CA SER A 247 -69.69 20.31 47.19
C SER A 247 -69.10 19.67 45.93
N ASP A 248 -68.12 20.29 45.27
CA ASP A 248 -67.67 19.87 43.93
C ASP A 248 -66.14 19.82 43.76
N THR A 249 -65.39 19.90 44.86
CA THR A 249 -63.92 19.90 44.83
C THR A 249 -63.32 18.60 45.37
N ILE A 250 -62.18 18.21 44.81
CA ILE A 250 -61.34 17.11 45.31
C ILE A 250 -60.66 17.54 46.61
N SER A 251 -60.83 16.77 47.70
CA SER A 251 -60.13 16.97 48.96
C SER A 251 -58.87 16.10 49.02
N LEU A 252 -57.71 16.76 49.07
CA LEU A 252 -56.41 16.10 49.26
C LEU A 252 -56.22 15.76 50.75
N GLU A 253 -56.11 14.48 51.07
CA GLU A 253 -55.96 14.00 52.45
C GLU A 253 -54.48 13.84 52.84
N SER A 254 -53.66 13.30 51.93
CA SER A 254 -52.23 13.06 52.19
C SER A 254 -51.40 13.19 50.90
N LEU A 255 -50.22 13.79 51.04
CA LEU A 255 -49.20 13.86 50.00
C LEU A 255 -47.86 13.41 50.58
N SER A 256 -47.32 12.32 50.04
CA SER A 256 -46.01 11.78 50.37
C SER A 256 -45.08 11.96 49.18
N TYR A 257 -44.06 12.79 49.35
CA TYR A 257 -43.03 13.04 48.33
C TYR A 257 -41.70 12.45 48.83
N LYS A 258 -41.18 11.42 48.17
CA LYS A 258 -39.95 10.73 48.60
C LYS A 258 -39.04 10.42 47.43
N MET A 259 -37.74 10.70 47.62
CA MET A 259 -36.69 10.24 46.71
C MET A 259 -36.40 8.76 46.97
N VAL A 260 -36.64 7.91 45.97
CA VAL A 260 -36.49 6.45 46.08
C VAL A 260 -35.14 5.97 45.56
N LYS A 261 -34.65 6.57 44.47
CA LYS A 261 -33.32 6.29 43.92
C LYS A 261 -32.52 7.57 43.80
N ARG A 262 -31.23 7.46 44.09
CA ARG A 262 -30.23 8.52 43.89
C ARG A 262 -28.90 7.90 43.49
N PRO A 263 -28.12 8.55 42.62
CA PRO A 263 -26.74 8.16 42.42
C PRO A 263 -25.95 8.33 43.73
N ASP A 264 -25.31 7.25 44.16
CA ASP A 264 -24.40 7.20 45.31
C ASP A 264 -23.00 6.76 44.86
N ILE A 265 -21.99 6.86 45.73
CA ILE A 265 -20.59 6.49 45.42
C ILE A 265 -20.48 5.07 44.84
N ASN A 266 -21.28 4.14 45.35
CA ASN A 266 -21.34 2.74 44.89
C ASN A 266 -22.20 2.55 43.63
N LYS A 267 -23.08 3.51 43.31
CA LYS A 267 -24.12 3.42 42.28
C LYS A 267 -24.21 4.70 41.44
N LYS A 268 -23.07 5.14 40.90
CA LYS A 268 -22.94 6.40 40.16
C LYS A 268 -23.82 6.53 38.91
N ARG A 269 -24.31 5.39 38.38
CA ARG A 269 -25.15 5.32 37.16
C ARG A 269 -26.65 5.27 37.44
N GLU A 270 -27.07 5.21 38.71
CA GLU A 270 -28.49 5.29 39.05
C GLU A 270 -29.02 6.70 38.80
N ARG A 271 -30.22 6.81 38.24
CA ARG A 271 -30.90 8.08 38.02
C ARG A 271 -31.70 8.48 39.25
N TYR A 272 -31.97 9.77 39.39
CA TYR A 272 -32.82 10.27 40.44
C TYR A 272 -34.25 9.86 40.15
N GLN A 273 -34.89 9.15 41.08
CA GLN A 273 -36.30 8.82 40.98
C GLN A 273 -37.01 9.32 42.22
N VAL A 274 -37.95 10.24 42.01
CA VAL A 274 -38.86 10.72 43.04
C VAL A 274 -40.20 10.05 42.84
N LYS A 275 -40.70 9.44 43.92
CA LYS A 275 -42.02 8.86 43.99
C LYS A 275 -42.95 9.79 44.74
N VAL A 276 -44.11 10.03 44.16
CA VAL A 276 -45.21 10.75 44.80
C VAL A 276 -46.33 9.76 45.08
N GLU A 277 -46.81 9.74 46.32
CA GLU A 277 -48.00 9.01 46.73
C GLU A 277 -49.03 10.02 47.21
N LEU A 278 -50.22 9.96 46.63
CA LEU A 278 -51.28 10.95 46.82
C LEU A 278 -52.55 10.22 47.26
N GLU A 279 -53.13 10.64 48.38
CA GLU A 279 -54.42 10.17 48.88
C GLU A 279 -55.43 11.30 48.84
N PHE A 280 -56.57 11.07 48.20
CA PHE A 280 -57.58 12.08 48.00
C PHE A 280 -58.99 11.47 47.97
N SER A 281 -59.97 12.27 48.37
CA SER A 281 -61.38 11.95 48.27
C SER A 281 -62.05 12.85 47.22
N THR A 282 -62.98 12.27 46.46
CA THR A 282 -63.72 13.01 45.43
C THR A 282 -65.23 12.88 45.67
N PRO A 283 -66.01 13.94 45.41
CA PRO A 283 -67.47 13.89 45.55
C PRO A 283 -68.12 13.04 44.45
N THR A 284 -67.51 12.97 43.26
CA THR A 284 -67.97 12.13 42.15
C THR A 284 -66.84 11.24 41.61
N PRO A 285 -67.11 9.94 41.34
CA PRO A 285 -66.11 9.03 40.75
C PRO A 285 -65.60 9.47 39.36
N ARG A 286 -66.32 10.37 38.69
CA ARG A 286 -65.94 10.93 37.39
C ARG A 286 -64.66 11.76 37.50
N TYR A 287 -64.54 12.63 38.50
CA TYR A 287 -63.35 13.45 38.70
C TYR A 287 -62.11 12.61 39.03
N ALA A 288 -62.29 11.49 39.73
CA ALA A 288 -61.20 10.55 39.99
C ALA A 288 -60.70 9.87 38.71
N ARG A 289 -61.60 9.53 37.77
CA ARG A 289 -61.21 8.99 36.45
C ARG A 289 -60.48 10.03 35.60
N GLU A 290 -61.00 11.25 35.52
CA GLU A 290 -60.36 12.34 34.78
C GLU A 290 -58.96 12.65 35.34
N PHE A 291 -58.78 12.61 36.66
CA PHE A 291 -57.46 12.79 37.28
C PHE A 291 -56.51 11.62 36.98
N HIS A 292 -57.00 10.38 36.97
CA HIS A 292 -56.22 9.21 36.56
C HIS A 292 -55.74 9.33 35.10
N ASP A 293 -56.62 9.75 34.19
CA ASP A 293 -56.29 9.90 32.78
C ASP A 293 -55.22 10.99 32.55
N ILE A 294 -55.23 12.05 33.36
CA ILE A 294 -54.21 13.12 33.33
C ILE A 294 -52.85 12.64 33.83
N LEU A 295 -52.82 11.72 34.80
CA LEU A 295 -51.58 11.09 35.27
C LEU A 295 -50.98 10.14 34.23
N LEU A 296 -51.82 9.49 33.41
CA LEU A 296 -51.37 8.62 32.33
C LEU A 296 -50.97 9.38 31.06
N ALA A 297 -51.58 10.54 30.81
CA ALA A 297 -51.24 11.38 29.66
C ALA A 297 -49.81 11.93 29.78
N PRO A 298 -49.06 12.01 28.66
CA PRO A 298 -47.71 12.55 28.67
C PRO A 298 -47.75 14.02 29.10
N ASN A 299 -47.24 14.29 30.30
CA ASN A 299 -47.26 15.62 30.90
C ASN A 299 -45.83 16.04 31.32
N GLU A 300 -45.72 17.26 31.82
CA GLU A 300 -44.43 17.83 32.20
C GLU A 300 -43.88 17.29 33.53
N MET A 301 -44.75 16.78 34.41
CA MET A 301 -44.42 16.49 35.81
C MET A 301 -44.22 15.00 36.09
N VAL A 302 -45.02 14.13 35.49
CA VAL A 302 -45.04 12.68 35.67
C VAL A 302 -44.18 12.02 34.59
N ASP A 303 -43.43 10.98 34.96
CA ASP A 303 -42.68 10.16 34.00
C ASP A 303 -43.63 9.18 33.30
N PRO A 304 -43.85 9.28 31.98
CA PRO A 304 -44.74 8.37 31.25
C PRO A 304 -44.13 6.97 31.06
N ASN A 305 -42.85 6.76 31.38
CA ASN A 305 -42.17 5.47 31.20
C ASN A 305 -42.31 4.53 32.42
N GLU A 306 -42.78 5.04 33.56
CA GLU A 306 -42.92 4.28 34.80
C GLU A 306 -44.40 4.09 35.14
N ASP A 307 -44.76 2.93 35.71
CA ASP A 307 -46.15 2.56 35.96
C ASP A 307 -46.81 3.42 37.05
N VAL A 308 -48.01 3.94 36.74
CA VAL A 308 -48.90 4.60 37.72
C VAL A 308 -49.71 3.56 38.47
N LYS A 309 -49.50 3.43 39.78
CA LYS A 309 -50.31 2.56 40.65
C LYS A 309 -51.53 3.30 41.15
N TRP A 310 -52.70 2.72 40.97
CA TRP A 310 -53.99 3.28 41.36
C TRP A 310 -54.78 2.31 42.23
N SER A 311 -55.36 2.79 43.33
CA SER A 311 -56.29 2.02 44.17
C SER A 311 -57.45 2.88 44.64
N ALA A 312 -58.65 2.30 44.68
CA ALA A 312 -59.86 2.96 45.15
C ALA A 312 -60.49 2.15 46.30
N GLU A 313 -60.75 2.80 47.43
CA GLU A 313 -61.34 2.18 48.61
C GLU A 313 -62.41 3.12 49.22
N ARG A 314 -63.68 2.71 49.19
CA ARG A 314 -64.82 3.40 49.85
C ARG A 314 -64.87 4.93 49.62
N GLY A 315 -64.63 5.39 48.39
CA GLY A 315 -64.67 6.82 48.04
C GLY A 315 -63.36 7.59 48.27
N ARG A 316 -62.31 6.90 48.75
CA ARG A 316 -60.93 7.40 48.79
C ARG A 316 -60.12 6.77 47.66
N TYR A 317 -59.26 7.56 47.06
CA TYR A 317 -58.41 7.18 45.95
C TYR A 317 -56.95 7.40 46.35
N ARG A 318 -56.09 6.42 46.03
CA ARG A 318 -54.65 6.51 46.22
C ARG A 318 -53.96 6.32 44.88
N ALA A 319 -53.12 7.29 44.52
CA ALA A 319 -52.30 7.26 43.31
C ALA A 319 -50.82 7.26 43.70
N SER A 320 -50.01 6.46 43.02
CA SER A 320 -48.56 6.37 43.24
C SER A 320 -47.85 6.38 41.89
N PHE A 321 -47.05 7.39 41.63
CA PHE A 321 -46.34 7.56 40.37
C PHE A 321 -44.97 8.20 40.57
N PHE A 322 -44.15 8.19 39.52
CA PHE A 322 -42.81 8.79 39.53
C PHE A 322 -42.80 10.13 38.80
N LEU A 323 -42.02 11.08 39.31
CA LEU A 323 -41.81 12.35 38.65
C LEU A 323 -40.73 12.25 37.59
N LYS A 324 -40.87 13.08 36.55
CA LYS A 324 -39.93 13.15 35.44
C LYS A 324 -38.57 13.67 35.90
N ASP A 325 -37.54 12.89 35.67
CA ASP A 325 -36.15 13.30 35.91
C ASP A 325 -35.65 14.16 34.75
N ARG A 326 -35.34 15.44 35.02
CA ARG A 326 -34.78 16.40 34.06
C ARG A 326 -33.28 16.65 34.33
N THR A 327 -32.64 15.79 35.11
CA THR A 327 -31.21 15.91 35.44
C THR A 327 -30.35 15.59 34.22
N LEU A 328 -29.38 16.45 33.92
CA LEU A 328 -28.41 16.20 32.86
C LEU A 328 -27.35 15.21 33.37
N TYR A 329 -27.37 14.00 32.83
CA TYR A 329 -26.36 12.99 33.12
C TYR A 329 -25.23 13.08 32.09
N PRO A 330 -23.96 13.21 32.51
CA PRO A 330 -22.84 13.11 31.59
C PRO A 330 -22.87 11.70 30.97
N THR A 331 -23.11 11.62 29.66
CA THR A 331 -23.12 10.36 28.93
C THR A 331 -21.68 9.89 28.77
N GLY A 332 -21.18 9.11 29.72
CA GLY A 332 -19.99 8.30 29.52
C GLY A 332 -20.25 7.36 28.34
N LYS A 333 -19.46 7.49 27.26
CA LYS A 333 -19.53 6.57 26.11
C LYS A 333 -19.50 5.13 26.63
N ARG A 334 -20.51 4.35 26.24
CA ARG A 334 -20.55 2.89 26.45
C ARG A 334 -19.26 2.31 25.87
N LYS A 335 -18.41 1.74 26.72
CA LYS A 335 -17.39 0.78 26.28
C LYS A 335 -18.07 -0.52 25.91
#